data_AF-A0A926BXS2-F1
#
_entry.id   AF-A0A926BXS2-F1
#
_cell.length_a   1.000
_cell.length_b   1.000
_cell.length_c   1.000
_cell.angle_alpha   90.00
_cell.angle_beta   90.00
_cell.angle_gamma   90.00
#
_symmetry.space_group_name_H-M   'P 1'
#
loop_
_entity.id
_entity.type
_entity.pdbx_description
1 polymer ?
#
loop_
_entity_poly.entity_id
_entity_poly.type
_entity_poly.pdbx_seq_one_letter_code
_entity_poly.pdbx_strand_id
1 'polypeptide(L)'
;MTTVTYESLKAEQAWIIVSEQLQQRNSLLSRGISRLEQYPAELPIASRLMILRYHLRHSIRRLTSEAKPLSGKTPAETRSAEQLRQQWRHVHQLFFLLRQIDAELRTAQAESDTLRTWLNSANPGVYKSALMYLN
;
A
#
# COMPACT_ATOMS: atom_id res chain seq x y z
N MET A 1 11.97 30.70 10.67
CA MET A 1 12.71 29.45 10.39
C MET A 1 11.79 28.28 10.70
N THR A 2 11.58 27.38 9.75
CA THR A 2 10.67 26.24 9.87
C THR A 2 11.20 25.20 10.86
N THR A 3 10.51 24.96 11.98
CA THR A 3 10.88 23.94 12.97
C THR A 3 10.36 22.56 12.55
N VAL A 4 11.17 21.87 11.76
CA VAL A 4 10.94 20.46 11.41
C VAL A 4 11.22 19.60 12.64
N THR A 5 10.21 18.92 13.19
CA THR A 5 10.41 17.98 14.29
C THR A 5 10.81 16.62 13.77
N TYR A 6 11.65 15.91 14.53
CA TYR A 6 12.10 14.55 14.19
C TYR A 6 10.93 13.58 13.93
N GLU A 7 9.88 13.65 14.75
CA GLU A 7 8.67 12.84 14.58
C GLU A 7 7.92 13.15 13.28
N SER A 8 7.92 14.40 12.84
CA SER A 8 7.28 14.78 11.59
C SER A 8 8.05 14.27 10.35
N LEU A 9 9.39 14.21 10.43
CA LEU A 9 10.22 13.57 9.40
C LEU A 9 9.99 12.06 9.35
N LYS A 10 9.88 11.40 10.51
CA LYS A 10 9.55 9.97 10.57
C LYS A 10 8.21 9.65 9.94
N ALA A 11 7.17 10.43 10.26
CA ALA A 11 5.84 10.23 9.69
C ALA A 11 5.84 10.41 8.16
N GLU A 12 6.56 11.39 7.65
CA GLU A 12 6.73 11.63 6.22
C GLU A 12 7.50 10.51 5.52
N GLN A 13 8.61 10.06 6.11
CA GLN A 13 9.37 8.91 5.61
C GLN A 13 8.51 7.63 5.59
N ALA A 14 7.77 7.36 6.66
CA ALA A 14 6.88 6.21 6.74
C ALA A 14 5.76 6.29 5.69
N TRP A 15 5.19 7.48 5.47
CA TRP A 15 4.22 7.71 4.41
C TRP A 15 4.78 7.35 3.03
N ILE A 16 5.99 7.83 2.70
CA ILE A 16 6.64 7.58 1.41
C ILE A 16 6.84 6.07 1.22
N ILE A 17 7.44 5.40 2.21
CA ILE A 17 7.74 3.97 2.15
C ILE A 17 6.46 3.15 1.95
N VAL A 18 5.44 3.36 2.80
CA VAL A 18 4.22 2.55 2.72
C VAL A 18 3.44 2.83 1.42
N SER A 19 3.43 4.08 0.94
CA SER A 19 2.80 4.43 -0.33
C SER A 19 3.50 3.76 -1.52
N GLU A 20 4.83 3.71 -1.54
CA GLU A 20 5.59 3.02 -2.57
C GLU A 20 5.29 1.52 -2.57
N GLN A 21 5.28 0.89 -1.38
CA GLN A 21 4.96 -0.53 -1.23
C GLN A 21 3.54 -0.84 -1.74
N LEU A 22 2.55 0.00 -1.40
CA LEU A 22 1.18 -0.15 -1.92
C LEU A 22 1.11 -0.01 -3.43
N GLN A 23 1.89 0.91 -4.02
CA GLN A 23 1.96 1.06 -5.47
C GLN A 23 2.59 -0.16 -6.15
N GLN A 24 3.63 -0.74 -5.55
CA GLN A 24 4.21 -2.01 -6.00
C GLN A 24 3.16 -3.14 -5.96
N ARG A 25 2.35 -3.24 -4.89
CA ARG A 25 1.25 -4.22 -4.79
C ARG A 25 0.16 -3.98 -5.84
N ASN A 26 -0.21 -2.73 -6.10
CA ASN A 26 -1.17 -2.41 -7.16
C ASN A 26 -0.69 -2.85 -8.55
N SER A 27 0.60 -2.64 -8.84
CA SER A 27 1.24 -3.11 -10.08
C SER A 27 1.30 -4.64 -10.15
N LEU A 28 1.59 -5.30 -9.03
CA LEU A 28 1.58 -6.77 -8.95
C LEU A 28 0.17 -7.33 -9.18
N LEU A 29 -0.85 -6.79 -8.50
CA LEU A 29 -2.25 -7.17 -8.68
C LEU A 29 -2.66 -7.00 -10.14
N SER A 30 -2.32 -5.86 -10.77
CA SER A 30 -2.63 -5.64 -12.18
C SER A 30 -2.06 -6.74 -13.08
N ARG A 31 -0.78 -7.10 -12.91
CA ARG A 31 -0.13 -8.12 -13.73
C ARG A 31 -0.67 -9.52 -13.43
N GLY A 32 -0.94 -9.83 -12.16
CA GLY A 32 -1.51 -11.10 -11.75
C GLY A 32 -2.91 -11.32 -12.30
N ILE A 33 -3.78 -10.31 -12.22
CA ILE A 33 -5.13 -10.36 -12.81
C ILE A 33 -5.05 -10.64 -14.30
N SER A 34 -4.26 -9.88 -15.06
CA SER A 34 -4.13 -10.08 -16.52
C SER A 34 -3.57 -11.45 -16.91
N ARG A 35 -2.86 -12.13 -16.00
CA ARG A 35 -2.42 -13.52 -16.21
C ARG A 35 -3.55 -14.51 -15.94
N LEU A 36 -4.25 -14.35 -14.83
CA LEU A 36 -5.37 -15.22 -14.46
C LEU A 36 -6.52 -15.13 -15.47
N GLU A 37 -6.76 -13.96 -16.06
CA GLU A 37 -7.77 -13.76 -17.12
C GLU A 37 -7.51 -14.61 -18.38
N GLN A 38 -6.30 -15.14 -18.57
CA GLN A 38 -5.96 -16.03 -19.69
C GLN A 38 -6.49 -17.45 -19.50
N TYR A 39 -6.91 -17.81 -18.27
CA TYR A 39 -7.33 -19.15 -17.91
C TYR A 39 -8.77 -19.12 -17.36
N PRO A 40 -9.76 -19.72 -18.05
CA PRO A 40 -11.15 -19.69 -17.61
C PRO A 40 -11.39 -20.21 -16.18
N ALA A 41 -10.60 -21.21 -15.76
CA ALA A 41 -10.67 -21.78 -14.41
C ALA A 41 -10.23 -20.81 -13.30
N GLU A 42 -9.43 -19.78 -13.64
CA GLU A 42 -8.85 -18.82 -12.71
C GLU A 42 -9.66 -17.52 -12.62
N LEU A 43 -10.71 -17.37 -13.44
CA LEU A 43 -11.56 -16.17 -13.49
C LEU A 43 -12.20 -15.77 -12.15
N PRO A 44 -12.60 -16.71 -11.27
CA PRO A 44 -13.11 -16.35 -9.94
C PRO A 44 -12.05 -15.61 -9.10
N ILE A 45 -10.80 -16.08 -9.14
CA ILE A 45 -9.68 -15.49 -8.42
C ILE A 45 -9.31 -14.14 -9.05
N ALA A 46 -9.26 -14.07 -10.38
CA ALA A 46 -9.03 -12.81 -11.11
C ALA A 46 -10.04 -11.73 -10.73
N SER A 47 -11.33 -12.08 -10.67
CA SER A 47 -12.42 -11.18 -10.29
C SER A 47 -12.28 -10.69 -8.85
N ARG A 48 -11.95 -11.59 -7.90
CA ARG A 48 -11.72 -11.24 -6.50
C ARG A 48 -10.56 -10.27 -6.34
N LEU A 49 -9.44 -10.53 -7.02
CA LEU A 49 -8.28 -9.64 -7.02
C LEU A 49 -8.55 -8.29 -7.72
N MET A 50 -9.43 -8.27 -8.72
CA MET A 50 -9.85 -7.03 -9.38
C MET A 50 -10.67 -6.13 -8.44
N ILE A 51 -11.59 -6.72 -7.67
CA ILE A 51 -12.34 -6.00 -6.63
C ILE A 51 -11.38 -5.45 -5.56
N LEU A 52 -10.44 -6.27 -5.08
CA LEU A 52 -9.40 -5.82 -4.15
C LEU A 52 -8.61 -4.63 -4.72
N ARG A 53 -8.16 -4.73 -5.97
CA ARG A 53 -7.40 -3.66 -6.65
C ARG A 53 -8.21 -2.38 -6.79
N TYR A 54 -9.51 -2.47 -7.08
CA TYR A 54 -10.40 -1.32 -7.10
C TYR A 54 -10.43 -0.61 -5.75
N HIS A 55 -10.68 -1.35 -4.66
CA HIS A 55 -10.71 -0.78 -3.31
C HIS A 55 -9.37 -0.21 -2.90
N LEU A 56 -8.25 -0.85 -3.25
CA LEU A 56 -6.91 -0.32 -3.03
C LEU A 56 -6.73 1.07 -3.66
N ARG A 57 -7.03 1.18 -4.97
CA ARG A 57 -6.89 2.46 -5.69
C ARG A 57 -7.77 3.54 -5.10
N HIS A 58 -8.99 3.19 -4.70
CA HIS A 58 -9.91 4.12 -4.07
C HIS A 58 -9.39 4.59 -2.70
N SER A 59 -8.95 3.66 -1.85
CA SER A 59 -8.42 3.97 -0.52
C SER A 59 -7.16 4.83 -0.57
N ILE A 60 -6.22 4.54 -1.48
CA ILE A 60 -5.01 5.37 -1.68
C ILE A 60 -5.40 6.79 -2.08
N ARG A 61 -6.31 6.94 -3.05
CA ARG A 61 -6.77 8.27 -3.50
C ARG A 61 -7.42 9.04 -2.36
N ARG A 62 -8.29 8.39 -1.59
CA ARG A 62 -8.95 9.00 -0.44
C ARG A 62 -7.93 9.47 0.60
N LEU A 63 -7.04 8.58 1.05
CA LEU A 63 -6.01 8.91 2.05
C LEU A 63 -5.06 10.02 1.55
N THR A 64 -4.69 10.00 0.27
CA THR A 64 -3.88 11.06 -0.34
C THR A 64 -4.62 12.40 -0.36
N SER A 65 -5.93 12.38 -0.67
CA SER A 65 -6.76 13.58 -0.67
C SER A 65 -6.97 14.16 0.74
N GLU A 66 -7.07 13.31 1.76
CA GLU A 66 -7.16 13.68 3.17
C GLU A 66 -5.82 14.19 3.71
N ALA A 67 -4.69 13.75 3.13
CA ALA A 67 -3.35 14.21 3.49
C ALA A 67 -2.98 15.56 2.85
N LYS A 68 -3.45 15.88 1.64
CA LYS A 68 -3.19 17.18 0.96
C LYS A 68 -3.57 18.44 1.77
N PRO A 69 -4.73 18.52 2.46
CA PRO A 69 -5.07 19.70 3.26
C PRO A 69 -4.10 19.92 4.44
N LEU A 70 -3.37 18.90 4.88
CA LEU A 70 -2.31 19.02 5.91
C LEU A 70 -1.02 19.65 5.37
N SER A 71 -0.86 19.76 4.04
CA SER A 71 0.35 20.25 3.39
C SER A 71 0.26 21.70 2.89
N GLY A 72 -0.92 22.31 2.85
CA GLY A 72 -1.15 23.48 1.97
C GLY A 72 -1.68 24.78 2.60
N LYS A 73 -2.14 24.82 3.86
CA LYS A 73 -2.83 26.01 4.39
C LYS A 73 -2.56 26.39 5.85
N THR A 74 -1.62 25.74 6.52
CA THR A 74 -1.26 26.12 7.89
C THR A 74 0.22 26.52 7.89
N PRO A 75 0.58 27.72 8.39
CA PRO A 75 1.98 28.06 8.60
C PRO A 75 2.67 26.92 9.36
N ALA A 76 3.85 26.51 8.90
CA ALA A 76 4.62 25.39 9.47
C ALA A 76 4.97 25.58 10.96
N GLU A 77 4.72 26.77 11.51
CA GLU A 77 4.94 27.18 12.90
C GLU A 77 3.96 26.51 13.88
N THR A 78 2.92 25.82 13.39
CA THR A 78 1.99 25.06 14.25
C THR A 78 1.54 23.76 13.57
N ARG A 79 2.48 22.84 13.26
CA ARG A 79 2.11 21.42 13.20
C ARG A 79 1.67 20.99 14.59
N SER A 80 0.38 21.17 14.89
CA SER A 80 -0.19 20.78 16.17
C SER A 80 0.00 19.27 16.37
N ALA A 81 0.08 18.82 17.61
CA ALA A 81 0.12 17.39 17.93
C ALA A 81 -1.02 16.61 17.24
N GLU A 82 -2.13 17.27 16.92
CA GLU A 82 -3.26 16.69 16.19
C GLU A 82 -2.96 16.44 14.70
N GLN A 83 -2.24 17.34 14.02
CA GLN A 83 -1.83 17.13 12.62
C GLN A 83 -0.85 15.96 12.50
N LEU A 84 0.13 15.88 13.40
CA LEU A 84 1.07 14.76 13.44
C LEU A 84 0.36 13.44 13.76
N ARG A 85 -0.59 13.44 14.71
CA ARG A 85 -1.43 12.28 15.01
C ARG A 85 -2.26 11.84 13.81
N GLN A 86 -2.82 12.77 13.04
CA GLN A 86 -3.57 12.47 11.83
C GLN A 86 -2.66 11.89 10.73
N GLN A 87 -1.44 12.41 10.57
CA GLN A 87 -0.45 11.83 9.65
C GLN A 87 -0.11 10.38 10.02
N TRP A 88 0.19 10.11 11.30
CA TRP A 88 0.42 8.75 11.78
C TRP A 88 -0.79 7.84 11.59
N ARG A 89 -2.00 8.34 11.84
CA ARG A 89 -3.24 7.59 11.57
C ARG A 89 -3.32 7.17 10.11
N HIS A 90 -3.05 8.07 9.17
CA HIS A 90 -3.05 7.70 7.76
C HIS A 90 -1.95 6.70 7.40
N VAL A 91 -0.73 6.86 7.95
CA VAL A 91 0.36 5.88 7.76
C VAL A 91 -0.08 4.49 8.24
N HIS A 92 -0.71 4.39 9.40
CA HIS A 92 -1.24 3.13 9.91
C HIS A 92 -2.36 2.57 9.03
N GLN A 93 -3.24 3.41 8.49
CA GLN A 93 -4.29 2.97 7.56
C GLN A 93 -3.70 2.42 6.25
N LEU A 94 -2.69 3.11 5.68
CA LEU A 94 -1.96 2.62 4.51
C LEU A 94 -1.25 1.28 4.81
N PHE A 95 -0.63 1.17 5.99
CA PHE A 95 0.06 -0.06 6.39
C PHE A 95 -0.92 -1.22 6.61
N PHE A 96 -2.10 -0.95 7.18
CA PHE A 96 -3.15 -1.94 7.35
C PHE A 96 -3.64 -2.45 5.98
N LEU A 97 -3.88 -1.55 5.02
CA LEU A 97 -4.24 -1.92 3.64
C LEU A 97 -3.17 -2.80 3.00
N LEU A 98 -1.89 -2.47 3.21
CA LEU A 98 -0.77 -3.27 2.68
C LEU A 98 -0.82 -4.71 3.21
N ARG A 99 -1.02 -4.86 4.53
CA ARG A 99 -1.13 -6.19 5.16
C ARG A 99 -2.34 -6.97 4.68
N GLN A 100 -3.48 -6.32 4.47
CA GLN A 100 -4.67 -6.96 3.92
C GLN A 100 -4.43 -7.48 2.50
N ILE A 101 -3.78 -6.68 1.66
CA ILE A 101 -3.43 -7.11 0.30
C ILE A 101 -2.44 -8.27 0.33
N ASP A 102 -1.41 -8.21 1.16
CA ASP A 102 -0.43 -9.29 1.29
C ASP A 102 -1.07 -10.58 1.87
N ALA A 103 -2.11 -10.47 2.70
CA ALA A 103 -2.90 -11.63 3.13
C ALA A 103 -3.73 -12.21 1.97
N GLU A 104 -4.47 -11.37 1.25
CA GLU A 104 -5.33 -11.79 0.15
C GLU A 104 -4.54 -12.39 -1.02
N LEU A 105 -3.37 -11.82 -1.33
CA LEU A 105 -2.44 -12.38 -2.31
C LEU A 105 -1.92 -13.76 -1.89
N ARG A 106 -1.63 -13.98 -0.60
CA ARG A 106 -1.22 -15.30 -0.10
C ARG A 106 -2.35 -16.32 -0.19
N THR A 107 -3.59 -15.91 0.11
CA THR A 107 -4.78 -16.75 -0.10
C THR A 107 -4.94 -17.11 -1.58
N ALA A 108 -4.86 -16.13 -2.47
CA ALA A 108 -4.94 -16.37 -3.92
C ALA A 108 -3.80 -17.27 -4.45
N GLN A 109 -2.59 -17.16 -3.90
CA GLN A 109 -1.48 -18.07 -4.23
C GLN A 109 -1.72 -19.50 -3.76
N ALA A 110 -2.37 -19.69 -2.61
CA ALA A 110 -2.72 -21.01 -2.12
C ALA A 110 -3.80 -21.68 -2.97
N GLU A 111 -4.68 -20.88 -3.60
CA GLU A 111 -5.79 -21.35 -4.43
C GLU A 111 -5.45 -21.49 -5.92
N SER A 112 -4.38 -20.82 -6.40
CA SER A 112 -4.01 -20.78 -7.82
C SER A 112 -2.54 -21.17 -8.03
N ASP A 113 -2.33 -22.36 -8.61
CA ASP A 113 -1.01 -22.82 -9.04
C ASP A 113 -0.39 -21.91 -10.10
N THR A 114 -1.23 -21.38 -10.98
CA THR A 114 -0.84 -20.40 -12.01
C THR A 114 -0.25 -19.15 -11.37
N LEU A 115 -0.97 -18.56 -10.40
CA LEU A 115 -0.52 -17.36 -9.70
C LEU A 115 0.74 -17.62 -8.88
N ARG A 116 0.78 -18.75 -8.18
CA ARG A 116 1.91 -19.17 -7.34
C ARG A 116 3.18 -19.34 -8.14
N THR A 117 3.11 -20.10 -9.23
CA THR A 117 4.25 -20.35 -10.13
C THR A 117 4.73 -19.05 -10.74
N TRP A 118 3.82 -18.20 -11.21
CA TRP A 118 4.17 -16.89 -11.73
C TRP A 118 4.86 -16.01 -10.69
N LEU A 119 4.32 -15.90 -9.47
CA LEU A 119 4.92 -15.05 -8.42
C LEU A 119 6.29 -15.54 -7.97
N ASN A 120 6.49 -16.86 -7.90
CA ASN A 120 7.78 -17.45 -7.60
C ASN A 120 8.81 -17.21 -8.72
N SER A 121 8.37 -17.28 -9.99
CA SER A 121 9.24 -16.99 -11.15
C SER A 121 9.54 -15.49 -11.32
N ALA A 122 8.62 -14.64 -10.87
CA ALA A 122 8.72 -13.19 -11.00
C ALA A 122 9.53 -12.52 -9.86
N ASN A 123 9.82 -13.22 -8.75
CA ASN A 123 10.41 -12.61 -7.55
C ASN A 123 11.40 -13.48 -6.75
N PRO A 124 12.72 -13.35 -6.96
CA PRO A 124 13.71 -13.89 -6.03
C PRO A 124 14.07 -12.95 -4.86
N GLY A 125 13.80 -11.63 -4.89
CA GLY A 125 14.56 -10.70 -4.02
C GLY A 125 13.90 -9.43 -3.44
N VAL A 126 12.65 -9.07 -3.78
CA VAL A 126 12.17 -7.69 -3.48
C VAL A 126 11.29 -7.58 -2.22
N TYR A 127 10.88 -8.69 -1.61
CA TYR A 127 9.79 -8.69 -0.61
C TYR A 127 10.20 -8.55 0.86
N LYS A 128 11.50 -8.50 1.17
CA LYS A 128 12.00 -8.50 2.57
C LYS A 128 12.18 -7.12 3.23
N SER A 129 12.10 -6.00 2.50
CA SER A 129 12.76 -4.76 2.97
C SER A 129 11.91 -3.79 3.81
N ALA A 130 10.58 -3.89 3.87
CA ALA A 130 9.79 -2.82 4.49
C ALA A 130 9.56 -2.96 6.02
N LEU A 131 9.69 -4.17 6.58
CA LEU A 131 9.45 -4.40 8.02
C LEU A 131 10.63 -3.96 8.91
N MET A 132 11.82 -3.70 8.36
CA MET A 132 12.97 -3.25 9.16
C MET A 132 12.96 -1.76 9.49
N TYR A 133 12.17 -0.93 8.80
CA TYR A 133 12.19 0.53 8.99
C TYR A 133 11.08 1.05 9.93
N LEU A 134 10.28 0.16 10.51
CA LEU A 134 9.14 0.51 11.39
C LEU A 134 9.31 0.03 12.84
N ASN A 135 10.43 -0.60 13.19
CA ASN A 135 10.77 -1.00 14.57
C ASN A 135 11.88 -0.13 15.14
#